data_AF-A0A397SXB1-F1
#
_entry.id   AF-A0A397SXB1-F1
#
_cell.length_a   1.000
_cell.length_b   1.000
_cell.length_c   1.000
_cell.angle_alpha   90.00
_cell.angle_beta   90.00
_cell.angle_gamma   90.00
#
_symmetry.space_group_name_H-M   'P 1'
#
loop_
_entity.id
_entity.type
_entity.pdbx_description
1 polymer ?
#
loop_
_entity_poly.entity_id
_entity_poly.type
_entity_poly.pdbx_seq_one_letter_code
_entity_poly.pdbx_strand_id
1 'polypeptide(L)'
;MAASNNPNPNLKNSQLNNLEAAYNKLKDDFEELKERFDKQINLSNKKDNEIRELERKNDELKDEASKYQSALGSAINLQLSNSDENNPVSLKKDMLKLQDSLEDYITTCKGDIEINIIEIQKLLKKYESNSVVSKDQKPLIKAVLQRHVIERIFMYGEEYFEFNNLINYKKYGCGTETYLYNKACELIKLAEVFAEKRDGVDDTTKVFPIKLRQQIYAALGNRGFNNVITDKKQKYSHDSINYYKKLLNKEIDKYRTFKDSERKREIEEKAGGIIQNVISLFWFRLEVQEPIAEYIWFKYDDKIDPSYMEGTWEDDEIDNIVVDICYFPLIAQEFDDKSKCQIYTKAIILHKSKQT
;
A
#
# COMPACT_ATOMS: atom_id res chain seq x y z
N MET A 1 -78.08 -79.80 -57.90
CA MET A 1 -77.94 -78.65 -58.82
C MET A 1 -77.79 -77.39 -57.97
N ALA A 2 -76.63 -76.76 -58.09
CA ALA A 2 -76.25 -75.54 -57.37
C ALA A 2 -76.99 -74.34 -57.98
N ALA A 3 -77.64 -73.52 -57.15
CA ALA A 3 -78.08 -72.18 -57.51
C ALA A 3 -77.28 -71.20 -56.64
N SER A 4 -76.26 -70.63 -57.26
CA SER A 4 -75.36 -69.62 -56.74
C SER A 4 -76.15 -68.39 -56.28
N ASN A 5 -76.06 -68.07 -54.99
CA ASN A 5 -76.45 -66.76 -54.44
C ASN A 5 -75.50 -65.70 -55.01
N ASN A 6 -75.92 -65.06 -56.10
CA ASN A 6 -75.17 -64.00 -56.74
C ASN A 6 -75.52 -62.65 -56.08
N PRO A 7 -74.57 -61.91 -55.46
CA PRO A 7 -74.89 -60.64 -54.81
C PRO A 7 -75.25 -59.56 -55.84
N ASN A 8 -76.27 -58.76 -55.53
CA ASN A 8 -76.81 -57.68 -56.34
C ASN A 8 -75.73 -56.64 -56.78
N PRO A 9 -75.46 -56.45 -58.09
CA PRO A 9 -74.38 -55.59 -58.59
C PRO A 9 -74.50 -54.11 -58.18
N ASN A 10 -75.73 -53.60 -57.98
CA ASN A 10 -75.97 -52.20 -57.63
C ASN A 10 -75.58 -51.85 -56.18
N LEU A 11 -75.62 -52.80 -55.24
CA LEU A 11 -75.16 -52.56 -53.87
C LEU A 11 -73.61 -52.49 -53.80
N LYS A 12 -72.92 -53.29 -54.62
CA LYS A 12 -71.45 -53.29 -54.72
C LYS A 12 -70.90 -51.99 -55.31
N ASN A 13 -71.54 -51.42 -56.33
CA ASN A 13 -71.09 -50.16 -56.96
C ASN A 13 -71.24 -48.94 -56.02
N SER A 14 -72.33 -48.87 -55.25
CA SER A 14 -72.53 -47.80 -54.25
C SER A 14 -71.49 -47.88 -53.12
N GLN A 15 -71.17 -49.10 -52.64
CA GLN A 15 -70.16 -49.32 -51.60
C GLN A 15 -68.75 -48.99 -52.11
N LEU A 16 -68.44 -49.31 -53.38
CA LEU A 16 -67.15 -49.01 -54.01
C LEU A 16 -66.94 -47.50 -54.17
N ASN A 17 -67.96 -46.77 -54.64
CA ASN A 17 -67.89 -45.31 -54.78
C ASN A 17 -67.74 -44.60 -53.43
N ASN A 18 -68.41 -45.08 -52.38
CA ASN A 18 -68.26 -44.55 -51.02
C ASN A 18 -66.87 -44.84 -50.44
N LEU A 19 -66.30 -46.01 -50.74
CA LEU A 19 -64.95 -46.37 -50.32
C LEU A 19 -63.89 -45.52 -51.03
N GLU A 20 -64.08 -45.23 -52.31
CA GLU A 20 -63.19 -44.36 -53.09
C GLU A 20 -63.25 -42.91 -52.61
N ALA A 21 -64.43 -42.39 -52.31
CA ALA A 21 -64.59 -41.06 -51.70
C ALA A 21 -63.94 -40.97 -50.31
N ALA A 22 -64.09 -42.01 -49.47
CA ALA A 22 -63.45 -42.08 -48.16
C ALA A 22 -61.91 -42.19 -48.26
N TYR A 23 -61.40 -42.94 -49.22
CA TYR A 23 -59.97 -43.05 -49.51
C TYR A 23 -59.38 -41.71 -49.96
N ASN A 24 -60.04 -41.02 -50.88
CA ASN A 24 -59.59 -39.71 -51.36
C ASN A 24 -59.59 -38.67 -50.24
N LYS A 25 -60.64 -38.64 -49.39
CA LYS A 25 -60.67 -37.76 -48.21
C LYS A 25 -59.54 -38.07 -47.23
N LEU A 26 -59.30 -39.34 -46.93
CA LEU A 26 -58.22 -39.76 -46.03
C LEU A 26 -56.85 -39.38 -46.59
N LYS A 27 -56.67 -39.45 -47.91
CA LYS A 27 -55.46 -39.03 -48.60
C LYS A 27 -55.24 -37.52 -48.48
N ASP A 28 -56.28 -36.72 -48.69
CA ASP A 28 -56.23 -35.27 -48.54
C ASP A 28 -55.92 -34.86 -47.10
N ASP A 29 -56.60 -35.48 -46.11
CA ASP A 29 -56.35 -35.27 -44.68
C ASP A 29 -54.90 -35.64 -44.29
N PHE A 30 -54.34 -36.70 -44.89
CA PHE A 30 -52.95 -37.10 -44.67
C PHE A 30 -51.94 -36.10 -45.26
N GLU A 31 -52.21 -35.59 -46.46
CA GLU A 31 -51.38 -34.58 -47.12
C GLU A 31 -51.37 -33.27 -46.30
N GLU A 32 -52.53 -32.83 -45.79
CA GLU A 32 -52.65 -31.65 -44.92
C GLU A 32 -51.91 -31.85 -43.59
N LEU A 33 -52.07 -33.03 -42.97
CA LEU A 33 -51.37 -33.36 -41.72
C LEU A 33 -49.85 -33.34 -41.91
N LYS A 34 -49.36 -33.88 -43.04
CA LYS A 34 -47.95 -33.89 -43.40
C LYS A 34 -47.40 -32.46 -43.55
N GLU A 35 -48.12 -31.58 -44.25
CA GLU A 35 -47.71 -30.17 -44.36
C GLU A 35 -47.66 -29.47 -43.00
N ARG A 36 -48.63 -29.72 -42.12
CA ARG A 36 -48.65 -29.15 -40.76
C ARG A 36 -47.45 -29.64 -39.95
N PHE A 37 -47.11 -30.93 -40.06
CA PHE A 37 -45.97 -31.53 -39.38
C PHE A 37 -44.65 -30.94 -39.88
N ASP A 38 -44.47 -30.79 -41.19
CA ASP A 38 -43.28 -30.18 -41.79
C ASP A 38 -43.12 -28.70 -41.37
N LYS A 39 -44.22 -27.93 -41.32
CA LYS A 39 -44.22 -26.55 -40.79
C LYS A 39 -43.79 -26.52 -39.31
N GLN A 40 -44.24 -27.47 -38.51
CA GLN A 40 -43.91 -27.55 -37.09
C GLN A 40 -42.44 -27.95 -36.86
N ILE A 41 -41.90 -28.88 -37.65
CA ILE A 41 -40.46 -29.23 -37.65
C ILE A 41 -39.62 -28.00 -37.97
N ASN A 42 -39.95 -27.29 -39.05
CA ASN A 42 -39.21 -26.09 -39.45
C ASN A 42 -39.25 -25.00 -38.36
N LEU A 43 -40.41 -24.82 -37.71
CA LEU A 43 -40.53 -23.89 -36.59
C LEU A 43 -39.70 -24.33 -35.38
N SER A 44 -39.69 -25.62 -35.05
CA SER A 44 -38.85 -26.17 -33.97
C SER A 44 -37.37 -25.93 -34.24
N ASN A 45 -36.90 -26.30 -35.44
CA ASN A 45 -35.51 -26.09 -35.84
C ASN A 45 -35.10 -24.62 -35.78
N LYS A 46 -36.00 -23.70 -36.17
CA LYS A 46 -35.75 -22.26 -36.07
C LYS A 46 -35.62 -21.82 -34.60
N LYS A 47 -36.51 -22.28 -33.73
CA LYS A 47 -36.46 -21.97 -32.29
C LYS A 47 -35.20 -22.56 -31.63
N ASP A 48 -34.81 -23.77 -31.99
CA ASP A 48 -33.59 -24.40 -31.47
C ASP A 48 -32.33 -23.63 -31.90
N ASN A 49 -32.31 -23.08 -33.12
CA ASN A 49 -31.24 -22.18 -33.56
C ASN A 49 -31.24 -20.87 -32.77
N GLU A 50 -32.41 -20.27 -32.52
CA GLU A 50 -32.53 -19.05 -31.71
C GLU A 50 -32.07 -19.27 -30.26
N ILE A 51 -32.42 -20.40 -29.65
CA ILE A 51 -31.98 -20.78 -28.30
C ILE A 51 -30.45 -20.91 -28.26
N ARG A 52 -29.85 -21.63 -29.21
CA ARG A 52 -28.38 -21.77 -29.28
C ARG A 52 -27.65 -20.44 -29.44
N GLU A 53 -28.19 -19.53 -30.26
CA GLU A 53 -27.62 -18.19 -30.40
C GLU A 53 -27.76 -17.36 -29.12
N LEU A 54 -28.88 -17.47 -28.41
CA LEU A 54 -29.08 -16.79 -27.13
C LEU A 54 -28.15 -17.35 -26.05
N GLU A 55 -27.96 -18.66 -25.98
CA GLU A 55 -27.02 -19.32 -25.07
C GLU A 55 -25.59 -18.83 -25.32
N ARG A 56 -25.13 -18.84 -26.58
CA ARG A 56 -23.81 -18.33 -26.96
C ARG A 56 -23.62 -16.87 -26.53
N LYS A 57 -24.60 -15.99 -26.83
CA LYS A 57 -24.54 -14.58 -26.42
C LYS A 57 -24.52 -14.41 -24.90
N ASN A 58 -25.28 -15.23 -24.18
CA ASN A 58 -25.32 -15.17 -22.72
C ASN A 58 -23.96 -15.56 -22.13
N ASP A 59 -23.29 -16.56 -22.68
CA ASP A 59 -21.96 -16.95 -22.24
C ASP A 59 -20.90 -15.89 -22.57
N GLU A 60 -20.97 -15.26 -23.75
CA GLU A 60 -20.11 -14.11 -24.10
C GLU A 60 -20.30 -12.93 -23.12
N LEU A 61 -21.54 -12.62 -22.75
CA LEU A 61 -21.86 -11.56 -21.79
C LEU A 61 -21.37 -11.89 -20.37
N LYS A 62 -21.45 -13.16 -19.94
CA LYS A 62 -20.90 -13.59 -18.64
C LYS A 62 -19.39 -13.45 -18.59
N ASP A 63 -18.70 -13.82 -19.67
CA ASP A 63 -17.25 -13.68 -19.78
C ASP A 63 -16.85 -12.20 -19.74
N GLU A 64 -17.58 -11.35 -20.45
CA GLU A 64 -17.36 -9.90 -20.44
C GLU A 64 -17.63 -9.30 -19.05
N ALA A 65 -18.75 -9.65 -18.41
CA ALA A 65 -19.08 -9.20 -17.06
C ALA A 65 -18.00 -9.60 -16.04
N SER A 66 -17.47 -10.83 -16.14
CA SER A 66 -16.39 -11.32 -15.28
C SER A 66 -15.10 -10.53 -15.46
N LYS A 67 -14.76 -10.15 -16.70
CA LYS A 67 -13.59 -9.30 -17.00
C LYS A 67 -13.75 -7.91 -16.39
N TYR A 68 -14.91 -7.28 -16.54
CA TYR A 68 -15.17 -5.96 -15.93
C TYR A 68 -15.16 -6.01 -14.41
N GLN A 69 -15.75 -7.04 -13.79
CA GLN A 69 -15.75 -7.20 -12.35
C GLN A 69 -14.32 -7.37 -11.80
N SER A 70 -13.48 -8.15 -12.49
CA SER A 70 -12.07 -8.29 -12.15
C SER A 70 -11.30 -6.97 -12.29
N ALA A 71 -11.49 -6.25 -13.40
CA ALA A 71 -10.86 -4.95 -13.63
C ALA A 71 -11.30 -3.90 -12.59
N LEU A 72 -12.59 -3.86 -12.26
CA LEU A 72 -13.15 -3.00 -11.22
C LEU A 72 -12.56 -3.34 -9.86
N GLY A 73 -12.52 -4.63 -9.51
CA GLY A 73 -11.90 -5.11 -8.28
C GLY A 73 -10.44 -4.65 -8.15
N SER A 74 -9.66 -4.73 -9.24
CA SER A 74 -8.30 -4.20 -9.27
C SER A 74 -8.22 -2.68 -9.11
N ALA A 75 -9.13 -1.95 -9.77
CA ALA A 75 -9.20 -0.49 -9.71
C ALA A 75 -9.52 0.02 -8.30
N ILE A 76 -10.39 -0.67 -7.57
CA ILE A 76 -10.83 -0.25 -6.22
C ILE A 76 -9.99 -0.84 -5.08
N ASN A 77 -9.22 -1.90 -5.32
CA ASN A 77 -8.48 -2.58 -4.25
C ASN A 77 -7.37 -1.70 -3.66
N LEU A 78 -7.53 -1.23 -2.43
CA LEU A 78 -6.55 -0.41 -1.71
C LEU A 78 -5.41 -1.22 -1.08
N GLN A 79 -5.53 -2.55 -1.04
CA GLN A 79 -4.49 -3.42 -0.50
C GLN A 79 -3.31 -3.53 -1.47
N LEU A 80 -2.11 -3.37 -0.93
CA LEU A 80 -0.85 -3.58 -1.64
C LEU A 80 -0.62 -5.09 -1.80
N SER A 81 -0.03 -5.50 -2.92
CA SER A 81 0.30 -6.91 -3.12
C SER A 81 1.40 -7.35 -2.15
N ASN A 82 1.45 -8.64 -1.84
CA ASN A 82 2.54 -9.21 -1.02
C ASN A 82 3.92 -9.04 -1.67
N SER A 83 3.97 -8.81 -2.99
CA SER A 83 5.19 -8.53 -3.74
C SER A 83 5.57 -7.04 -3.78
N ASP A 84 4.69 -6.13 -3.35
CA ASP A 84 4.98 -4.70 -3.32
C ASP A 84 5.94 -4.37 -2.18
N GLU A 85 7.03 -3.66 -2.46
CA GLU A 85 8.00 -3.24 -1.44
C GLU A 85 7.38 -2.28 -0.40
N ASN A 86 6.25 -1.64 -0.71
CA ASN A 86 5.56 -0.72 0.18
C ASN A 86 4.51 -1.40 1.07
N ASN A 87 4.32 -2.72 0.96
CA ASN A 87 3.36 -3.44 1.78
C ASN A 87 3.68 -3.34 3.28
N PRO A 88 2.69 -3.54 4.18
CA PRO A 88 2.86 -3.43 5.62
C PRO A 88 4.01 -4.25 6.23
N VAL A 89 4.21 -5.47 5.72
CA VAL A 89 5.25 -6.39 6.21
C VAL A 89 6.64 -5.87 5.82
N SER A 90 6.79 -5.41 4.59
CA SER A 90 8.03 -4.80 4.09
C SER A 90 8.34 -3.50 4.83
N LEU A 91 7.33 -2.66 5.10
CA LEU A 91 7.48 -1.44 5.90
C LEU A 91 8.04 -1.75 7.29
N LYS A 92 7.41 -2.68 8.02
CA LYS A 92 7.89 -3.12 9.34
C LYS A 92 9.34 -3.62 9.28
N LYS A 93 9.66 -4.47 8.30
CA LYS A 93 11.00 -5.01 8.13
C LYS A 93 12.04 -3.92 7.90
N ASP A 94 11.72 -2.91 7.11
CA ASP A 94 12.67 -1.83 6.80
C ASP A 94 12.79 -0.82 7.95
N MET A 95 11.74 -0.63 8.76
CA MET A 95 11.84 0.10 10.03
C MET A 95 12.81 -0.57 11.01
N LEU A 96 12.75 -1.90 11.15
CA LEU A 96 13.70 -2.65 11.98
C LEU A 96 15.14 -2.51 11.45
N LYS A 97 15.35 -2.63 10.14
CA LYS A 97 16.69 -2.39 9.54
C LYS A 97 17.18 -0.95 9.76
N LEU A 98 16.27 0.03 9.77
CA LEU A 98 16.63 1.41 10.06
C LEU A 98 17.12 1.54 11.51
N GLN A 99 16.47 0.87 12.47
CA GLN A 99 16.93 0.83 13.86
C GLN A 99 18.35 0.28 13.95
N ASP A 100 18.64 -0.84 13.28
CA ASP A 100 19.98 -1.43 13.21
C ASP A 100 20.99 -0.47 12.57
N SER A 101 20.61 0.21 11.49
CA SER A 101 21.48 1.14 10.77
C SER A 101 21.81 2.40 11.59
N LEU A 102 20.82 2.89 12.35
CA LEU A 102 21.00 4.00 13.29
C LEU A 102 21.88 3.58 14.45
N GLU A 103 21.66 2.39 15.01
CA GLU A 103 22.55 1.78 15.98
C GLU A 103 23.96 1.72 15.40
N ASP A 104 24.20 1.12 14.26
CA ASP A 104 25.53 1.06 13.64
C ASP A 104 26.20 2.43 13.49
N TYR A 105 25.46 3.42 13.01
CA TYR A 105 25.99 4.77 12.81
C TYR A 105 26.37 5.46 14.11
N ILE A 106 25.59 5.28 15.18
CA ILE A 106 25.84 5.88 16.49
C ILE A 106 26.81 5.04 17.34
N THR A 107 26.68 3.73 17.32
CA THR A 107 27.22 2.76 18.30
C THR A 107 28.47 2.06 17.87
N THR A 108 28.98 2.29 16.65
CA THR A 108 30.35 1.90 16.27
C THR A 108 31.39 2.76 17.01
N CYS A 109 31.16 2.97 18.32
CA CYS A 109 31.99 3.52 19.36
C CYS A 109 32.73 2.44 20.17
N LYS A 110 32.79 1.18 19.70
CA LYS A 110 33.72 0.17 20.23
C LYS A 110 35.15 0.48 19.79
N GLY A 111 35.84 1.36 20.48
CA GLY A 111 37.20 1.81 20.15
C GLY A 111 37.48 3.16 20.81
N ASP A 112 38.55 3.80 20.37
CA ASP A 112 39.10 5.04 20.93
C ASP A 112 38.25 6.27 20.51
N ILE A 113 36.96 6.26 20.84
CA ILE A 113 36.01 7.36 20.60
C ILE A 113 35.83 8.16 21.89
N GLU A 114 36.02 9.48 21.78
CA GLU A 114 35.78 10.40 22.87
C GLU A 114 34.36 10.95 22.78
N ILE A 115 33.60 10.86 23.87
CA ILE A 115 32.24 11.40 23.97
C ILE A 115 32.27 12.74 24.69
N ASN A 116 31.63 13.73 24.09
CA ASN A 116 31.43 15.04 24.70
C ASN A 116 30.21 15.02 25.63
N ILE A 117 30.45 14.66 26.89
CA ILE A 117 29.40 14.53 27.92
C ILE A 117 28.63 15.84 28.14
N ILE A 118 29.28 17.00 27.99
CA ILE A 118 28.62 18.31 28.17
C ILE A 118 27.56 18.51 27.09
N GLU A 119 27.89 18.23 25.83
CA GLU A 119 26.93 18.36 24.72
C GLU A 119 25.83 17.30 24.79
N ILE A 120 26.17 16.07 25.20
CA ILE A 120 25.17 15.03 25.46
C ILE A 120 24.19 15.48 26.56
N GLN A 121 24.67 16.05 27.67
CA GLN A 121 23.81 16.51 28.76
C GLN A 121 22.88 17.65 28.31
N LYS A 122 23.37 18.57 27.46
CA LYS A 122 22.52 19.60 26.84
C LYS A 122 21.44 18.99 25.96
N LEU A 123 21.79 17.97 25.19
CA LEU A 123 20.87 17.27 24.31
C LEU A 123 19.80 16.49 25.09
N LEU A 124 20.17 15.86 26.22
CA LEU A 124 19.19 15.22 27.13
C LEU A 124 18.17 16.21 27.65
N LYS A 125 18.62 17.40 28.08
CA LYS A 125 17.75 18.48 28.54
C LYS A 125 16.79 18.98 27.45
N LYS A 126 17.21 18.97 26.17
CA LYS A 126 16.32 19.28 25.03
C LYS A 126 15.10 18.34 25.00
N TYR A 127 15.29 17.09 25.43
CA TYR A 127 14.24 16.08 25.50
C TYR A 127 13.64 15.93 26.91
N GLU A 128 13.82 16.95 27.77
CA GLU A 128 13.27 17.02 29.14
C GLU A 128 13.81 15.95 30.10
N SER A 129 14.74 15.10 29.65
CA SER A 129 15.39 14.10 30.49
C SER A 129 16.27 14.76 31.55
N ASN A 130 15.99 14.41 32.81
CA ASN A 130 16.78 14.81 33.98
C ASN A 130 17.90 13.82 34.33
N SER A 131 18.10 12.79 33.51
CA SER A 131 19.18 11.82 33.73
C SER A 131 20.54 12.50 33.63
N VAL A 132 21.40 12.24 34.63
CA VAL A 132 22.79 12.69 34.61
C VAL A 132 23.59 11.70 33.79
N VAL A 133 24.34 12.19 32.79
CA VAL A 133 25.13 11.35 31.90
C VAL A 133 26.61 11.31 32.29
N SER A 134 27.18 10.11 32.32
CA SER A 134 28.60 9.81 32.47
C SER A 134 29.10 9.00 31.29
N LYS A 135 30.42 8.83 31.17
CA LYS A 135 31.04 8.04 30.08
C LYS A 135 30.61 6.57 30.07
N ASP A 136 30.17 6.05 31.22
CA ASP A 136 29.80 4.64 31.37
C ASP A 136 28.33 4.36 31.00
N GLN A 137 27.48 5.39 30.93
CA GLN A 137 26.07 5.28 30.54
C GLN A 137 25.90 5.24 29.02
N LYS A 138 26.56 4.26 28.39
CA LYS A 138 26.51 4.04 26.94
C LYS A 138 25.06 3.91 26.42
N PRO A 139 24.14 3.15 27.06
CA PRO A 139 22.77 3.05 26.56
C PRO A 139 22.06 4.40 26.42
N LEU A 140 22.19 5.28 27.42
CA LEU A 140 21.60 6.63 27.41
C LEU A 140 22.20 7.50 26.29
N ILE A 141 23.53 7.49 26.15
CA ILE A 141 24.23 8.23 25.07
C ILE A 141 23.76 7.74 23.69
N LYS A 142 23.61 6.43 23.50
CA LYS A 142 23.14 5.86 22.24
C LYS A 142 21.71 6.30 21.92
N ALA A 143 20.80 6.13 22.88
CA ALA A 143 19.39 6.47 22.73
C ALA A 143 19.20 7.95 22.36
N VAL A 144 19.83 8.86 23.11
CA VAL A 144 19.68 10.30 22.86
C VAL A 144 20.22 10.72 21.49
N LEU A 145 21.33 10.12 21.05
CA LEU A 145 21.90 10.39 19.72
C LEU A 145 21.07 9.80 18.59
N GLN A 146 20.51 8.60 18.77
CA GLN A 146 19.61 8.00 17.78
C GLN A 146 18.37 8.88 17.55
N ARG A 147 17.71 9.30 18.63
CA ARG A 147 16.59 10.25 18.55
C ARG A 147 17.00 11.52 17.78
N HIS A 148 18.15 12.08 18.16
CA HIS A 148 18.63 13.32 17.56
C HIS A 148 18.93 13.18 16.07
N VAL A 149 19.51 12.07 15.62
CA VAL A 149 19.73 11.81 14.19
C VAL A 149 18.42 11.80 13.43
N ILE A 150 17.40 11.09 13.93
CA ILE A 150 16.09 11.03 13.29
C ILE A 150 15.47 12.43 13.19
N GLU A 151 15.39 13.16 14.31
CA GLU A 151 14.82 14.52 14.32
C GLU A 151 15.60 15.49 13.43
N ARG A 152 16.94 15.38 13.35
CA ARG A 152 17.73 16.21 12.44
C ARG A 152 17.43 15.92 10.98
N ILE A 153 17.23 14.65 10.63
CA ILE A 153 16.81 14.28 9.28
C ILE A 153 15.38 14.74 9.01
N PHE A 154 14.51 14.73 10.02
CA PHE A 154 13.16 15.28 9.88
C PHE A 154 13.19 16.76 9.52
N MET A 155 14.03 17.55 10.20
CA MET A 155 14.23 18.95 9.84
C MET A 155 14.75 19.12 8.40
N TYR A 156 15.64 18.23 7.93
CA TYR A 156 16.11 18.26 6.54
C TYR A 156 15.00 17.92 5.54
N GLY A 157 14.12 16.97 5.88
CA GLY A 157 12.93 16.63 5.11
C GLY A 157 11.96 17.82 5.04
N GLU A 158 11.61 18.42 6.17
CA GLU A 158 10.79 19.63 6.25
C GLU A 158 11.35 20.74 5.37
N GLU A 159 12.64 21.09 5.54
CA GLU A 159 13.29 22.10 4.71
C GLU A 159 13.27 21.73 3.22
N TYR A 160 13.55 20.49 2.87
CA TYR A 160 13.62 20.05 1.47
C TYR A 160 12.25 20.02 0.78
N PHE A 161 11.19 19.66 1.51
CA PHE A 161 9.83 19.55 0.96
C PHE A 161 9.00 20.83 1.09
N GLU A 162 9.45 21.80 1.88
CA GLU A 162 8.81 23.10 2.06
C GLU A 162 8.52 23.79 0.70
N PHE A 163 7.26 24.17 0.49
CA PHE A 163 6.80 24.77 -0.77
C PHE A 163 7.60 26.03 -1.14
N ASN A 164 7.90 26.86 -0.14
CA ASN A 164 8.65 28.11 -0.35
C ASN A 164 10.09 27.85 -0.82
N ASN A 165 10.63 26.65 -0.60
CA ASN A 165 11.96 26.27 -1.04
C ASN A 165 12.02 25.74 -2.48
N LEU A 166 10.87 25.60 -3.17
CA LEU A 166 10.82 25.18 -4.58
C LEU A 166 11.68 26.04 -5.51
N ILE A 167 11.83 27.34 -5.20
CA ILE A 167 12.68 28.28 -5.95
C ILE A 167 14.17 27.92 -5.89
N ASN A 168 14.58 27.21 -4.83
CA ASN A 168 15.97 26.82 -4.58
C ASN A 168 16.35 25.55 -5.35
N TYR A 169 15.36 24.83 -5.93
CA TYR A 169 15.58 23.55 -6.55
C TYR A 169 15.19 23.52 -8.03
N LYS A 170 15.99 22.79 -8.84
CA LYS A 170 15.67 22.56 -10.25
C LYS A 170 14.57 21.51 -10.37
N LYS A 171 13.42 21.92 -10.91
CA LYS A 171 12.22 21.08 -11.08
C LYS A 171 12.46 19.73 -11.77
N TYR A 172 13.30 19.70 -12.81
CA TYR A 172 13.63 18.50 -13.59
C TYR A 172 15.06 18.02 -13.29
N GLY A 173 15.45 18.11 -12.02
CA GLY A 173 16.78 17.76 -11.52
C GLY A 173 16.71 17.36 -10.05
N CYS A 174 17.62 17.88 -9.23
CA CYS A 174 17.72 17.57 -7.80
C CYS A 174 16.54 18.01 -6.91
N GLY A 175 15.53 18.68 -7.49
CA GLY A 175 14.28 19.05 -6.81
C GLY A 175 13.06 18.26 -7.25
N THR A 176 13.23 17.25 -8.12
CA THR A 176 12.10 16.54 -8.74
C THR A 176 11.17 15.97 -7.67
N GLU A 177 11.75 15.40 -6.61
CA GLU A 177 11.07 14.88 -5.44
C GLU A 177 10.20 15.94 -4.75
N THR A 178 10.76 17.13 -4.47
CA THR A 178 10.03 18.25 -3.86
C THR A 178 8.86 18.71 -4.72
N TYR A 179 9.08 18.87 -6.03
CA TYR A 179 8.02 19.29 -6.95
C TYR A 179 6.92 18.23 -7.06
N LEU A 180 7.29 16.95 -7.14
CA LEU A 180 6.34 15.84 -7.20
C LEU A 180 5.53 15.75 -5.90
N TYR A 181 6.18 15.82 -4.75
CA TYR A 181 5.54 15.82 -3.42
C TYR A 181 4.49 16.94 -3.29
N ASN A 182 4.89 18.18 -3.59
CA ASN A 182 3.99 19.33 -3.46
C ASN A 182 2.82 19.26 -4.46
N LYS A 183 3.06 18.83 -5.70
CA LYS A 183 1.99 18.66 -6.69
C LYS A 183 1.06 17.50 -6.34
N ALA A 184 1.57 16.44 -5.72
CA ALA A 184 0.75 15.34 -5.22
C ALA A 184 -0.23 15.84 -4.16
N CYS A 185 0.26 16.61 -3.18
CA CYS A 185 -0.57 17.18 -2.12
C CYS A 185 -1.73 18.03 -2.69
N GLU A 186 -1.46 18.85 -3.71
CA GLU A 186 -2.48 19.65 -4.39
C GLU A 186 -3.50 18.77 -5.14
N LEU A 187 -3.02 17.80 -5.93
CA LEU A 187 -3.87 16.92 -6.72
C LEU A 187 -4.75 16.01 -5.86
N ILE A 188 -4.23 15.48 -4.76
CA ILE A 188 -4.98 14.63 -3.81
C ILE A 188 -6.15 15.43 -3.23
N LYS A 189 -5.90 16.67 -2.75
CA LYS A 189 -6.97 17.54 -2.24
C LYS A 189 -8.03 17.87 -3.30
N LEU A 190 -7.61 18.13 -4.53
CA LEU A 190 -8.54 18.34 -5.64
C LEU A 190 -9.37 17.08 -5.93
N ALA A 191 -8.74 15.91 -5.87
CA ALA A 191 -9.41 14.63 -6.06
C ALA A 191 -10.43 14.34 -4.94
N GLU A 192 -10.10 14.61 -3.68
CA GLU A 192 -11.02 14.50 -2.53
C GLU A 192 -12.25 15.37 -2.75
N VAL A 193 -12.04 16.66 -3.02
CA VAL A 193 -13.13 17.61 -3.29
C VAL A 193 -13.96 17.18 -4.50
N PHE A 194 -13.33 16.65 -5.55
CA PHE A 194 -14.02 16.15 -6.73
C PHE A 194 -14.90 14.93 -6.38
N ALA A 195 -14.38 13.97 -5.62
CA ALA A 195 -15.09 12.77 -5.22
C ALA A 195 -16.25 13.05 -4.24
N GLU A 196 -16.09 14.01 -3.33
CA GLU A 196 -17.10 14.33 -2.32
C GLU A 196 -18.21 15.27 -2.82
N LYS A 197 -17.89 16.23 -3.70
CA LYS A 197 -18.82 17.33 -4.04
C LYS A 197 -19.53 17.15 -5.39
N ARG A 198 -19.26 16.08 -6.13
CA ARG A 198 -19.90 15.80 -7.41
C ARG A 198 -20.85 14.64 -7.28
N ASP A 199 -21.98 14.74 -7.98
CA ASP A 199 -22.92 13.63 -8.08
C ASP A 199 -22.29 12.49 -8.88
N GLY A 200 -22.47 11.26 -8.39
CA GLY A 200 -21.77 10.08 -8.87
C GLY A 200 -21.76 8.99 -7.80
N VAL A 201 -22.03 7.75 -8.21
CA VAL A 201 -22.08 6.60 -7.30
C VAL A 201 -20.96 5.59 -7.54
N ASP A 202 -20.07 5.84 -8.50
CA ASP A 202 -19.00 4.91 -8.86
C ASP A 202 -17.94 4.82 -7.76
N ASP A 203 -17.60 3.59 -7.38
CA ASP A 203 -16.63 3.34 -6.32
C ASP A 203 -15.21 3.74 -6.73
N THR A 204 -14.93 3.79 -8.04
CA THR A 204 -13.64 4.20 -8.59
C THR A 204 -13.29 5.65 -8.25
N THR A 205 -14.24 6.58 -8.36
CA THR A 205 -14.02 7.99 -8.02
C THR A 205 -13.90 8.16 -6.50
N LYS A 206 -14.66 7.40 -5.70
CA LYS A 206 -14.58 7.45 -4.22
C LYS A 206 -13.18 7.12 -3.71
N VAL A 207 -12.54 6.10 -4.27
CA VAL A 207 -11.20 5.65 -3.84
C VAL A 207 -10.06 6.31 -4.61
N PHE A 208 -10.36 7.12 -5.62
CA PHE A 208 -9.38 7.76 -6.49
C PHE A 208 -8.33 8.60 -5.72
N PRO A 209 -8.69 9.43 -4.73
CA PRO A 209 -7.69 10.21 -3.99
C PRO A 209 -6.68 9.33 -3.25
N ILE A 210 -7.16 8.25 -2.63
CA ILE A 210 -6.35 7.28 -1.91
C ILE A 210 -5.40 6.57 -2.88
N LYS A 211 -5.91 6.07 -4.00
CA LYS A 211 -5.10 5.43 -5.04
C LYS A 211 -4.02 6.36 -5.58
N LEU A 212 -4.36 7.63 -5.82
CA LEU A 212 -3.42 8.64 -6.29
C LEU A 212 -2.29 8.85 -5.27
N ARG A 213 -2.62 8.99 -3.98
CA ARG A 213 -1.66 9.07 -2.86
C ARG A 213 -0.74 7.85 -2.89
N GLN A 214 -1.30 6.64 -2.80
CA GLN A 214 -0.53 5.40 -2.75
C GLN A 214 0.45 5.28 -3.92
N GLN A 215 0.01 5.54 -5.15
CA GLN A 215 0.87 5.40 -6.34
C GLN A 215 2.02 6.41 -6.37
N ILE A 216 1.75 7.68 -6.05
CA ILE A 216 2.79 8.71 -6.07
C ILE A 216 3.81 8.46 -4.96
N TYR A 217 3.35 8.21 -3.74
CA TYR A 217 4.23 7.99 -2.60
C TYR A 217 4.96 6.64 -2.68
N ALA A 218 4.39 5.59 -3.28
CA ALA A 218 5.13 4.36 -3.57
C ALA A 218 6.26 4.60 -4.57
N ALA A 219 6.01 5.40 -5.62
CA ALA A 219 7.04 5.77 -6.59
C ALA A 219 8.17 6.59 -5.93
N LEU A 220 7.84 7.55 -5.07
CA LEU A 220 8.80 8.33 -4.28
C LEU A 220 9.54 7.44 -3.26
N GLY A 221 8.86 6.53 -2.58
CA GLY A 221 9.47 5.57 -1.65
C GLY A 221 10.52 4.68 -2.33
N ASN A 222 10.20 4.18 -3.53
CA ASN A 222 11.06 3.26 -4.28
C ASN A 222 12.21 3.97 -5.02
N ARG A 223 12.02 5.23 -5.44
CA ARG A 223 12.98 5.92 -6.33
C ARG A 223 13.50 7.27 -5.85
N GLY A 224 12.84 7.89 -4.88
CA GLY A 224 13.26 9.19 -4.34
C GLY A 224 14.68 9.13 -3.81
N PHE A 225 15.47 10.15 -4.13
CA PHE A 225 16.87 10.29 -3.71
C PHE A 225 17.83 9.18 -4.17
N ASN A 226 17.39 8.27 -5.04
CA ASN A 226 18.31 7.35 -5.70
C ASN A 226 19.32 8.11 -6.55
N ASN A 227 20.41 7.43 -6.92
CA ASN A 227 21.42 8.00 -7.81
C ASN A 227 20.80 8.51 -9.12
N VAL A 228 21.20 9.72 -9.52
CA VAL A 228 20.78 10.37 -10.77
C VAL A 228 21.51 9.71 -11.93
N ILE A 229 20.76 9.36 -12.99
CA ILE A 229 21.29 8.75 -14.21
C ILE A 229 21.36 9.83 -15.29
N THR A 230 22.54 10.05 -15.86
CA THR A 230 22.70 10.96 -17.02
C THR A 230 22.39 10.25 -18.33
N ASP A 231 22.29 11.01 -19.43
CA ASP A 231 22.10 10.46 -20.79
C ASP A 231 23.16 9.42 -21.18
N LYS A 232 24.35 9.49 -20.57
CA LYS A 232 25.45 8.53 -20.74
C LYS A 232 25.35 7.29 -19.84
N LYS A 233 24.22 7.08 -19.17
CA LYS A 233 23.96 6.02 -18.16
C LYS A 233 24.92 6.03 -16.97
N GLN A 234 25.58 7.15 -16.71
CA GLN A 234 26.44 7.31 -15.54
C GLN A 234 25.60 7.65 -14.32
N LYS A 235 25.94 7.06 -13.18
CA LYS A 235 25.23 7.25 -11.91
C LYS A 235 25.98 8.24 -11.03
N TYR A 236 25.26 9.23 -10.53
CA TYR A 236 25.78 10.24 -9.61
C TYR A 236 24.95 10.24 -8.32
N SER A 237 25.61 10.43 -7.19
CA SER A 237 24.91 10.55 -5.90
C SER A 237 23.99 11.77 -5.93
N HIS A 238 22.82 11.65 -5.33
CA HIS A 238 21.84 12.72 -5.25
C HIS A 238 22.41 13.93 -4.48
N ASP A 239 22.36 15.13 -5.08
CA ASP A 239 23.00 16.33 -4.53
C ASP A 239 22.53 16.66 -3.11
N SER A 240 21.21 16.59 -2.87
CA SER A 240 20.65 16.84 -1.53
C SER A 240 21.12 15.81 -0.49
N ILE A 241 21.29 14.54 -0.88
CA ILE A 241 21.82 13.52 0.03
C ILE A 241 23.28 13.83 0.37
N ASN A 242 24.09 14.22 -0.61
CA ASN A 242 25.48 14.63 -0.34
C ASN A 242 25.56 15.86 0.56
N TYR A 243 24.66 16.83 0.37
CA TYR A 243 24.58 18.03 1.21
C TYR A 243 24.21 17.69 2.65
N TYR A 244 23.08 16.99 2.86
CA TYR A 244 22.61 16.62 4.18
C TYR A 244 23.52 15.61 4.88
N LYS A 245 24.20 14.73 4.15
CA LYS A 245 25.24 13.84 4.69
C LYS A 245 26.34 14.64 5.39
N LYS A 246 26.86 15.68 4.75
CA LYS A 246 27.90 16.55 5.33
C LYS A 246 27.39 17.28 6.57
N LEU A 247 26.15 17.79 6.52
CA LEU A 247 25.54 18.48 7.66
C LEU A 247 25.31 17.54 8.84
N LEU A 248 24.78 16.34 8.60
CA LEU A 248 24.52 15.35 9.64
C LEU A 248 25.81 14.90 10.32
N ASN A 249 26.85 14.55 9.56
CA ASN A 249 28.13 14.16 10.14
C ASN A 249 28.74 15.29 10.98
N LYS A 250 28.70 16.54 10.48
CA LYS A 250 29.14 17.72 11.25
C LYS A 250 28.32 17.93 12.53
N GLU A 251 27.02 17.67 12.50
CA GLU A 251 26.17 17.75 13.68
C GLU A 251 26.57 16.70 14.72
N ILE A 252 26.75 15.46 14.30
CA ILE A 252 27.08 14.34 15.19
C ILE A 252 28.50 14.43 15.77
N ASP A 253 29.44 15.03 15.03
CA ASP A 253 30.80 15.34 15.50
C ASP A 253 30.84 16.27 16.73
N LYS A 254 29.76 16.99 17.05
CA LYS A 254 29.67 17.78 18.30
C LYS A 254 29.64 16.90 19.55
N TYR A 255 29.08 15.70 19.42
CA TYR A 255 28.81 14.81 20.54
C TYR A 255 29.86 13.70 20.69
N ARG A 256 30.59 13.40 19.62
CA ARG A 256 31.64 12.37 19.60
C ARG A 256 32.81 12.78 18.72
N THR A 257 33.99 12.27 19.03
CA THR A 257 35.19 12.46 18.21
C THR A 257 35.89 11.13 17.98
N PHE A 258 36.20 10.84 16.72
CA PHE A 258 36.98 9.67 16.32
C PHE A 258 38.47 10.02 16.33
N LYS A 259 39.28 9.21 17.02
CA LYS A 259 40.75 9.30 16.90
C LYS A 259 41.28 8.66 15.61
N ASP A 260 40.58 7.62 15.12
CA ASP A 260 40.91 6.90 13.89
C ASP A 260 40.16 7.51 12.69
N SER A 261 40.91 8.04 11.73
CA SER A 261 40.37 8.68 10.52
C SER A 261 39.74 7.70 9.53
N GLU A 262 40.22 6.46 9.45
CA GLU A 262 39.64 5.46 8.54
C GLU A 262 38.28 5.03 9.03
N ARG A 263 38.20 4.72 10.33
CA ARG A 263 36.94 4.42 11.01
C ARG A 263 35.95 5.56 10.93
N LYS A 264 36.41 6.81 11.11
CA LYS A 264 35.57 7.99 10.93
C LYS A 264 34.91 7.97 9.55
N ARG A 265 35.71 7.83 8.50
CA ARG A 265 35.22 7.78 7.11
C ARG A 265 34.22 6.65 6.90
N GLU A 266 34.49 5.44 7.37
CA GLU A 266 33.58 4.29 7.24
C GLU A 266 32.19 4.55 7.84
N ILE A 267 32.14 5.18 9.01
CA ILE A 267 30.89 5.52 9.68
C ILE A 267 30.19 6.71 9.02
N GLU A 268 30.94 7.73 8.65
CA GLU A 268 30.41 8.91 7.96
C GLU A 268 29.83 8.59 6.59
N GLU A 269 30.32 7.54 5.91
CA GLU A 269 29.75 7.04 4.65
C GLU A 269 28.32 6.49 4.83
N LYS A 270 27.99 5.91 6.01
CA LYS A 270 26.64 5.36 6.28
C LYS A 270 25.55 6.44 6.33
N ALA A 271 25.90 7.70 6.64
CA ALA A 271 24.94 8.78 6.84
C ALA A 271 24.04 9.03 5.62
N GLY A 272 24.56 8.88 4.39
CA GLY A 272 23.76 9.06 3.17
C GLY A 272 22.60 8.06 3.08
N GLY A 273 22.87 6.78 3.36
CA GLY A 273 21.84 5.73 3.37
C GLY A 273 20.83 5.91 4.51
N ILE A 274 21.26 6.40 5.67
CA ILE A 274 20.35 6.68 6.79
C ILE A 274 19.40 7.81 6.45
N ILE A 275 19.91 8.91 5.89
CA ILE A 275 19.08 10.03 5.44
C ILE A 275 18.04 9.55 4.43
N GLN A 276 18.48 8.78 3.42
CA GLN A 276 17.58 8.24 2.40
C GLN A 276 16.51 7.33 3.02
N ASN A 277 16.89 6.42 3.92
CA ASN A 277 15.96 5.50 4.56
C ASN A 277 14.95 6.23 5.43
N VAL A 278 15.39 7.18 6.28
CA VAL A 278 14.49 7.96 7.12
C VAL A 278 13.52 8.77 6.27
N ILE A 279 13.98 9.48 5.23
CA ILE A 279 13.07 10.24 4.38
C ILE A 279 12.10 9.31 3.63
N SER A 280 12.61 8.23 3.01
CA SER A 280 11.76 7.29 2.28
C SER A 280 10.69 6.67 3.18
N LEU A 281 11.07 6.22 4.37
CA LEU A 281 10.15 5.59 5.31
C LEU A 281 9.11 6.59 5.82
N PHE A 282 9.53 7.74 6.34
CA PHE A 282 8.66 8.66 7.09
C PHE A 282 7.90 9.68 6.21
N TRP A 283 8.45 10.14 5.08
CA TRP A 283 7.75 11.08 4.19
C TRP A 283 6.93 10.38 3.11
N PHE A 284 7.29 9.15 2.74
CA PHE A 284 6.68 8.48 1.60
C PHE A 284 5.96 7.18 2.00
N ARG A 285 6.65 6.22 2.61
CA ARG A 285 6.07 4.87 2.78
C ARG A 285 4.96 4.79 3.83
N LEU A 286 4.96 5.70 4.81
CA LEU A 286 3.82 5.89 5.71
C LEU A 286 2.56 6.35 4.95
N GLU A 287 2.71 7.26 3.97
CA GLU A 287 1.63 7.78 3.12
C GLU A 287 1.06 6.72 2.16
N VAL A 288 1.79 5.63 1.90
CA VAL A 288 1.28 4.53 1.06
C VAL A 288 0.31 3.62 1.83
N GLN A 289 0.39 3.60 3.15
CA GLN A 289 -0.51 2.77 3.95
C GLN A 289 -1.94 3.32 3.88
N GLU A 290 -2.94 2.45 4.02
CA GLU A 290 -4.34 2.84 4.12
C GLU A 290 -4.99 2.15 5.33
N PRO A 291 -5.46 2.90 6.36
CA PRO A 291 -5.30 4.36 6.56
C PRO A 291 -3.84 4.84 6.60
N ILE A 292 -3.58 6.15 6.57
CA ILE A 292 -2.19 6.65 6.66
C ILE A 292 -1.58 6.18 7.98
N ALA A 293 -0.34 5.69 7.92
CA ALA A 293 0.40 5.35 9.13
C ALA A 293 1.07 6.59 9.72
N GLU A 294 1.09 6.66 11.05
CA GLU A 294 1.61 7.78 11.81
C GLU A 294 2.83 7.34 12.62
N TYR A 295 3.64 8.32 13.04
CA TYR A 295 4.72 8.12 13.99
C TYR A 295 4.49 8.93 15.26
N ILE A 296 4.65 8.30 16.41
CA ILE A 296 4.31 8.88 17.71
C ILE A 296 5.52 8.80 18.64
N TRP A 297 5.89 9.96 19.20
CA TRP A 297 6.93 10.08 20.21
C TRP A 297 6.31 10.15 21.59
N PHE A 298 6.64 9.19 22.45
CA PHE A 298 6.31 9.27 23.87
C PHE A 298 7.21 10.29 24.56
N LYS A 299 6.62 11.06 25.46
CA LYS A 299 7.25 12.17 26.17
C LYS A 299 7.91 11.69 27.45
N TYR A 300 8.82 12.52 27.96
CA TYR A 300 9.37 12.35 29.29
C TYR A 300 8.23 12.23 30.32
N ASP A 301 8.40 11.34 31.29
CA ASP A 301 7.42 11.02 32.35
C ASP A 301 6.10 10.35 31.89
N ASP A 302 5.95 10.02 30.61
CA ASP A 302 4.83 9.17 30.17
C ASP A 302 4.89 7.80 30.86
N LYS A 303 3.71 7.24 31.17
CA LYS A 303 3.60 5.89 31.73
C LYS A 303 4.01 4.87 30.69
N ILE A 304 4.77 3.85 31.11
CA ILE A 304 5.09 2.72 30.25
C ILE A 304 3.82 1.94 29.91
N ASP A 305 3.58 1.72 28.62
CA ASP A 305 2.54 0.84 28.11
C ASP A 305 3.19 -0.19 27.18
N PRO A 306 3.37 -1.45 27.63
CA PRO A 306 3.99 -2.51 26.83
C PRO A 306 3.23 -2.85 25.55
N SER A 307 1.97 -2.42 25.40
CA SER A 307 1.21 -2.60 24.16
C SER A 307 1.82 -1.79 23.02
N TYR A 308 2.40 -0.62 23.34
CA TYR A 308 2.92 0.34 22.38
C TYR A 308 4.43 0.58 22.49
N MET A 309 5.03 0.17 23.60
CA MET A 309 6.42 0.45 23.95
C MET A 309 7.23 -0.84 24.14
N GLU A 310 8.52 -0.74 23.85
CA GLU A 310 9.51 -1.78 24.08
C GLU A 310 10.76 -1.17 24.75
N GLY A 311 11.36 -1.92 25.67
CA GLY A 311 12.57 -1.53 26.37
C GLY A 311 13.01 -2.62 27.35
N THR A 312 14.00 -2.32 28.19
CA THR A 312 14.63 -3.30 29.08
C THR A 312 14.01 -3.24 30.48
N TRP A 313 12.82 -3.78 30.68
CA TRP A 313 12.17 -3.91 31.99
C TRP A 313 11.51 -5.27 32.13
N GLU A 314 11.35 -5.72 33.37
CA GLU A 314 10.52 -6.89 33.70
C GLU A 314 9.06 -6.46 33.94
N ASP A 315 8.11 -7.38 33.77
CA ASP A 315 6.68 -7.06 33.84
C ASP A 315 6.24 -6.50 35.21
N ASP A 316 6.91 -6.87 36.29
CA ASP A 316 6.64 -6.41 37.66
C ASP A 316 7.22 -5.00 37.96
N GLU A 317 8.09 -4.48 37.10
CA GLU A 317 8.71 -3.16 37.26
C GLU A 317 7.90 -2.03 36.62
N ILE A 318 7.00 -2.35 35.67
CA ILE A 318 6.28 -1.39 34.81
C ILE A 318 5.59 -0.28 35.62
N ASP A 319 4.96 -0.63 36.75
CA ASP A 319 4.24 0.32 37.60
C ASP A 319 5.18 1.29 38.34
N ASN A 320 6.48 1.03 38.39
CA ASN A 320 7.46 1.85 39.09
C ASN A 320 8.36 2.66 38.15
N ILE A 321 8.19 2.50 36.84
CA ILE A 321 9.00 3.17 35.82
C ILE A 321 8.16 4.07 34.92
N VAL A 322 8.83 5.03 34.30
CA VAL A 322 8.28 5.97 33.32
C VAL A 322 9.29 6.17 32.19
N VAL A 323 8.82 6.74 31.09
CA VAL A 323 9.68 7.13 29.96
C VAL A 323 10.71 8.14 30.43
N ASP A 324 12.00 7.82 30.26
CA ASP A 324 13.07 8.81 30.31
C ASP A 324 13.27 9.38 28.90
N ILE A 325 13.47 8.51 27.90
CA ILE A 325 13.63 8.91 26.49
C ILE A 325 12.99 7.88 25.58
N CYS A 326 12.03 8.33 24.75
CA CYS A 326 11.65 7.65 23.52
C CYS A 326 12.69 7.97 22.44
N TYR A 327 13.42 6.96 21.96
CA TYR A 327 14.51 7.15 20.97
C TYR A 327 14.24 6.56 19.59
N PHE A 328 13.17 5.79 19.46
CA PHE A 328 12.56 5.45 18.18
C PHE A 328 11.04 5.52 18.34
N PRO A 329 10.31 6.16 17.41
CA PRO A 329 8.88 6.40 17.59
C PRO A 329 8.07 5.12 17.37
N LEU A 330 6.86 5.07 17.95
CA LEU A 330 5.83 4.10 17.58
C LEU A 330 5.40 4.38 16.15
N ILE A 331 5.23 3.34 15.34
CA ILE A 331 4.63 3.44 14.00
C ILE A 331 3.31 2.66 14.01
N ALA A 332 2.19 3.35 13.80
CA ALA A 332 0.86 2.76 13.88
C ALA A 332 -0.15 3.45 12.95
N GLN A 333 -1.23 2.74 12.62
CA GLN A 333 -2.45 3.32 12.03
C GLN A 333 -3.52 3.45 13.11
N GLU A 334 -4.40 4.44 12.95
CA GLU A 334 -5.59 4.65 13.78
C GLU A 334 -5.28 4.54 15.29
N PHE A 335 -4.19 5.17 15.74
CA PHE A 335 -3.72 5.05 17.13
C PHE A 335 -4.76 5.49 18.16
N ASP A 336 -5.56 6.51 17.83
CA ASP A 336 -6.64 7.01 18.68
C ASP A 336 -7.82 6.04 18.81
N ASP A 337 -8.01 5.10 17.86
CA ASP A 337 -9.06 4.08 17.89
C ASP A 337 -8.46 2.72 18.29
N LYS A 338 -8.48 2.42 19.60
CA LYS A 338 -7.96 1.15 20.14
C LYS A 338 -8.52 -0.11 19.48
N SER A 339 -9.71 -0.05 18.88
CA SER A 339 -10.34 -1.21 18.24
C SER A 339 -9.81 -1.48 16.83
N LYS A 340 -9.20 -0.46 16.20
CA LYS A 340 -8.64 -0.53 14.84
C LYS A 340 -7.15 -0.30 14.79
N CYS A 341 -6.54 0.11 15.91
CA CYS A 341 -5.13 0.40 16.00
C CYS A 341 -4.29 -0.78 15.48
N GLN A 342 -3.51 -0.51 14.43
CA GLN A 342 -2.58 -1.47 13.86
C GLN A 342 -1.15 -0.98 14.06
N ILE A 343 -0.38 -1.73 14.86
CA ILE A 343 1.00 -1.40 15.19
C ILE A 343 1.95 -2.07 14.20
N TYR A 344 2.80 -1.28 13.55
CA TYR A 344 3.88 -1.78 12.70
C TYR A 344 5.13 -2.05 13.53
N THR A 345 5.56 -1.05 14.32
CA THR A 345 6.70 -1.15 15.23
C THR A 345 6.39 -0.40 16.51
N LYS A 346 6.70 -0.99 17.66
CA LYS A 346 6.59 -0.33 18.97
C LYS A 346 7.60 0.83 19.08
N ALA A 347 7.30 1.80 19.93
CA ALA A 347 8.28 2.79 20.33
C ALA A 347 9.38 2.12 21.15
N ILE A 348 10.63 2.58 20.99
CA ILE A 348 11.74 2.09 21.80
C ILE A 348 12.09 3.12 22.87
N ILE A 349 12.04 2.66 24.12
CA ILE A 349 12.07 3.50 25.31
C ILE A 349 13.27 3.14 26.17
N LEU A 350 14.00 4.16 26.60
CA LEU A 350 14.79 4.11 27.81
C LEU A 350 13.94 4.63 28.98
N HIS A 351 13.88 3.87 30.06
CA HIS A 351 13.04 4.17 31.21
C HIS A 351 13.87 4.69 32.39
N LYS A 352 13.18 5.31 33.36
CA LYS A 352 13.70 5.67 34.68
C LYS A 352 12.69 5.30 35.76
N SER A 353 13.15 5.18 37.00
CA SER A 353 12.24 5.05 38.13
C SER A 353 11.40 6.31 38.32
N LYS A 354 10.14 6.14 38.74
CA LYS A 354 9.28 7.24 39.17
C LYS A 354 9.93 7.98 40.32
N GLN A 355 10.05 9.30 40.20
CA GLN A 355 10.43 10.13 41.34
C GLN A 355 9.21 10.19 42.26
N THR A 356 9.42 9.82 43.54
CA THR A 356 8.37 9.77 44.57
C THR A 356 8.02 11.15 45.08
#